data_AF-A0A7K2MIV4-F1
#
_entry.id   AF-A0A7K2MIV4-F1
#
_cell.length_a   1.000
_cell.length_b   1.000
_cell.length_c   1.000
_cell.angle_alpha   90.00
_cell.angle_beta   90.00
_cell.angle_gamma   90.00
#
_symmetry.space_group_name_H-M   'P 1'
#
loop_
_entity.id
_entity.type
_entity.pdbx_description
1 polymer ?
#
loop_
_entity_poly.entity_id
_entity_poly.type
_entity_poly.pdbx_seq_one_letter_code
_entity_poly.pdbx_strand_id
1 'polypeptide(L)'
;MNHPADTLRATLADLVDGLPPRQAAQAVERLIANYRGDTPTDAPILRDCADVVAYAAYRMPATFAAVRSALAEFAAAVPDWAPGSHLDV
;
A
#
# COMPACT_ATOMS: atom_id res chain seq x y z
N MET A 1 7.95 12.27 17.82
CA MET A 1 7.16 12.11 16.57
C MET A 1 7.46 10.74 16.01
N ASN A 2 6.44 9.92 15.75
CA ASN A 2 6.66 8.64 15.07
C ASN A 2 7.06 8.90 13.62
N HIS A 3 8.03 8.13 13.12
CA HIS A 3 8.43 8.19 11.73
C HIS A 3 7.22 7.80 10.84
N PRO A 4 7.00 8.43 9.67
CA PRO A 4 5.84 8.12 8.83
C PRO A 4 5.72 6.63 8.47
N ALA A 5 6.85 5.94 8.27
CA ALA A 5 6.87 4.49 8.04
C ALA A 5 6.30 3.68 9.22
N ASP A 6 6.58 4.09 10.46
CA ASP A 6 6.07 3.39 11.65
C ASP A 6 4.59 3.66 11.84
N THR A 7 4.15 4.89 11.55
CA THR A 7 2.71 5.24 11.55
C THR A 7 1.96 4.43 10.50
N LEU A 8 2.49 4.30 9.28
CA LEU A 8 1.91 3.47 8.23
C LEU A 8 1.82 2.01 8.69
N ARG A 9 2.90 1.45 9.22
CA ARG A 9 2.93 0.05 9.68
C ARG A 9 1.91 -0.20 10.78
N ALA A 10 1.84 0.68 11.79
CA ALA A 10 0.91 0.55 12.90
C ALA A 10 -0.54 0.65 12.42
N THR A 11 -0.86 1.65 11.59
CA THR A 11 -2.22 1.84 11.06
C THR A 11 -2.67 0.65 10.22
N LEU A 12 -1.79 0.10 9.39
CA LEU A 12 -2.10 -1.11 8.60
C LEU A 12 -2.33 -2.33 9.51
N ALA A 13 -1.57 -2.48 10.60
CA ALA A 13 -1.79 -3.54 11.57
C ALA A 13 -3.16 -3.41 12.24
N ASP A 14 -3.51 -2.20 12.72
CA ASP A 14 -4.81 -1.93 13.34
C ASP A 14 -5.99 -2.22 12.37
N LEU A 15 -5.82 -1.88 11.09
CA LEU A 15 -6.82 -2.17 10.06
C LEU A 15 -6.98 -3.68 9.82
N VAL A 16 -5.88 -4.44 9.83
CA VAL A 16 -5.93 -5.91 9.70
C VAL A 16 -6.59 -6.55 10.92
N ASP A 17 -6.23 -6.09 12.11
CA ASP A 17 -6.78 -6.58 13.38
C ASP A 17 -8.28 -6.27 13.52
N GLY A 18 -8.76 -5.21 12.86
CA GLY A 18 -10.17 -4.84 12.80
C GLY A 18 -11.04 -5.75 11.91
N LEU A 19 -10.45 -6.64 11.11
CA LEU A 19 -11.20 -7.52 10.20
C LEU A 19 -11.62 -8.84 10.89
N PRO A 20 -12.79 -9.41 10.55
CA PRO A 20 -13.10 -10.79 10.92
C PRO A 20 -12.03 -11.75 10.38
N PRO A 21 -11.44 -12.65 11.20
CA PRO A 21 -10.29 -13.47 10.80
C PRO A 21 -10.50 -14.26 9.50
N ARG A 22 -11.72 -14.78 9.28
CA ARG A 22 -12.06 -15.50 8.03
C ARG A 22 -12.02 -14.59 6.80
N GLN A 23 -12.44 -13.33 6.92
CA GLN A 23 -12.42 -12.39 5.81
C GLN A 23 -10.99 -11.96 5.48
N ALA A 24 -10.16 -11.70 6.51
CA ALA A 24 -8.75 -11.38 6.32
C ALA A 24 -7.99 -12.50 5.59
N ALA A 25 -8.16 -13.75 6.04
CA ALA A 25 -7.53 -14.91 5.41
C ALA A 25 -7.94 -15.07 3.94
N GLN A 26 -9.24 -14.99 3.65
CA GLN A 26 -9.75 -15.09 2.29
C GLN A 26 -9.28 -13.94 1.38
N ALA A 27 -9.20 -12.71 1.89
CA ALA A 27 -8.69 -11.57 1.14
C ALA A 27 -7.22 -11.76 0.74
N VAL A 28 -6.39 -12.25 1.67
CA VAL A 28 -4.97 -12.56 1.41
C VAL A 28 -4.80 -13.68 0.40
N GLU A 29 -5.55 -14.78 0.53
CA GLU A 29 -5.49 -15.90 -0.42
C GLU A 29 -5.81 -15.45 -1.85
N ARG A 30 -6.87 -14.64 -2.02
CA ARG A 30 -7.25 -14.09 -3.33
C ARG A 30 -6.22 -13.13 -3.87
N LEU A 31 -5.66 -12.26 -3.02
CA LEU A 31 -4.59 -11.34 -3.41
C LEU A 31 -3.37 -12.11 -3.94
N ILE A 32 -2.94 -13.17 -3.25
CA ILE A 32 -1.81 -14.00 -3.66
C ILE A 32 -2.11 -14.74 -4.97
N ALA A 33 -3.32 -15.28 -5.11
CA ALA A 33 -3.75 -15.97 -6.33
C ALA A 33 -3.74 -15.04 -7.55
N ASN A 34 -4.26 -13.81 -7.40
CA ASN A 34 -4.27 -12.81 -8.46
C ASN A 34 -2.86 -12.28 -8.79
N TYR A 35 -1.94 -12.30 -7.83
CA TYR A 35 -0.57 -11.82 -8.05
C TYR A 35 0.35 -12.88 -8.69
N ARG A 36 0.00 -14.17 -8.57
CA ARG A 36 0.82 -15.31 -9.04
C ARG A 36 0.23 -16.10 -10.21
N GLY A 37 -1.03 -15.86 -10.59
CA GLY A 37 -1.72 -16.59 -11.66
C GLY A 37 -2.08 -15.72 -12.86
N ASP A 38 -2.36 -16.36 -14.00
CA ASP A 38 -2.97 -15.79 -15.21
C ASP A 38 -4.49 -15.57 -15.05
N THR A 39 -4.96 -15.29 -13.83
CA THR A 39 -6.40 -15.18 -13.57
C THR A 39 -6.97 -14.02 -14.40
N PRO A 40 -7.90 -14.27 -15.35
CA PRO A 40 -8.50 -13.21 -16.13
C PRO A 40 -9.16 -12.20 -15.17
N THR A 41 -8.68 -10.96 -15.19
CA THR A 41 -9.11 -9.87 -14.30
C THR A 41 -10.47 -9.31 -14.73
N ASP A 42 -11.46 -10.17 -14.98
CA ASP A 42 -12.82 -9.76 -15.31
C ASP A 42 -13.61 -9.26 -14.08
N ALA A 43 -13.09 -9.50 -12.87
CA ALA A 43 -13.61 -8.95 -11.62
C ALA A 43 -12.65 -7.92 -11.01
N PRO A 44 -13.14 -6.84 -10.37
CA PRO A 44 -12.30 -5.89 -9.66
C PRO A 44 -11.41 -6.63 -8.63
N ILE A 45 -10.12 -6.30 -8.59
CA ILE A 45 -9.18 -6.86 -7.59
C ILE A 45 -9.58 -6.41 -6.17
N LEU A 46 -10.19 -5.22 -6.05
CA LEU A 46 -10.62 -4.61 -4.81
C LEU A 46 -12.16 -4.54 -4.80
N ARG A 47 -12.80 -5.46 -4.07
CA ARG A 47 -14.28 -5.58 -4.07
C ARG A 47 -14.92 -5.12 -2.77
N ASP A 48 -14.20 -5.27 -1.67
CA ASP A 48 -14.67 -4.92 -0.34
C ASP A 48 -13.53 -4.38 0.53
N CYS A 49 -13.87 -3.97 1.75
CA CYS A 49 -12.92 -3.43 2.71
C CYS A 49 -11.78 -4.42 3.03
N ALA A 50 -12.08 -5.73 3.11
CA ALA A 50 -11.08 -6.73 3.42
C ALA A 50 -10.04 -6.88 2.30
N ASP A 51 -10.48 -6.85 1.03
CA ASP A 51 -9.58 -6.85 -0.12
C ASP A 51 -8.69 -5.58 -0.15
N VAL A 52 -9.26 -4.41 0.16
CA VAL A 52 -8.51 -3.14 0.23
C VAL A 52 -7.44 -3.17 1.33
N VAL A 53 -7.80 -3.62 2.53
CA VAL A 53 -6.86 -3.75 3.65
C VAL A 53 -5.76 -4.75 3.33
N ALA A 54 -6.10 -5.91 2.75
CA ALA A 54 -5.10 -6.90 2.35
C ALA A 54 -4.13 -6.36 1.30
N TYR A 55 -4.65 -5.68 0.26
CA TYR A 55 -3.82 -5.04 -0.77
C TYR A 55 -2.90 -3.96 -0.17
N ALA A 56 -3.46 -3.09 0.68
CA ALA A 56 -2.72 -2.02 1.34
C ALA A 56 -1.60 -2.58 2.22
N ALA A 57 -1.90 -3.55 3.08
CA ALA A 57 -0.93 -4.21 3.94
C ALA A 57 0.21 -4.87 3.16
N TYR A 58 -0.11 -5.48 2.01
CA TYR A 58 0.88 -6.13 1.16
C TYR A 58 1.75 -5.15 0.36
N ARG A 59 1.17 -4.08 -0.20
CA ARG A 59 1.85 -3.21 -1.18
C ARG A 59 2.42 -1.93 -0.58
N MET A 60 1.68 -1.27 0.31
CA MET A 60 2.00 0.10 0.75
C MET A 60 3.36 0.23 1.45
N PRO A 61 3.81 -0.70 2.31
CA PRO A 61 5.12 -0.55 2.96
C PRO A 61 6.27 -0.48 1.96
N ALA A 62 6.24 -1.31 0.92
CA ALA A 62 7.26 -1.34 -0.12
C ALA A 62 7.20 -0.11 -1.03
N THR A 63 6.00 0.29 -1.47
CA THR A 63 5.85 1.48 -2.33
C THR A 63 6.19 2.76 -1.58
N PHE A 64 5.83 2.87 -0.29
CA PHE A 64 6.24 3.99 0.57
C PHE A 64 7.77 4.10 0.65
N ALA A 65 8.46 2.98 0.92
CA ALA A 65 9.91 2.97 1.01
C ALA A 65 10.56 3.38 -0.32
N ALA A 66 10.07 2.86 -1.45
CA ALA A 66 10.57 3.18 -2.77
C ALA A 66 10.37 4.66 -3.14
N VAL A 67 9.15 5.19 -2.98
CA VAL A 67 8.83 6.59 -3.29
C VAL A 67 9.61 7.54 -2.38
N ARG A 68 9.67 7.25 -1.08
CA ARG A 68 10.46 8.05 -0.15
C ARG A 68 11.94 8.10 -0.53
N SER A 69 12.52 6.96 -0.92
CA SER A 69 13.91 6.91 -1.39
C SER A 69 14.09 7.74 -2.65
N ALA A 70 13.20 7.60 -3.64
CA ALA A 70 13.28 8.34 -4.89
C ALA A 70 13.15 9.86 -4.67
N LEU A 71 12.23 10.30 -3.81
CA LEU A 71 12.06 11.70 -3.47
C LEU A 71 13.26 12.28 -2.69
N ALA A 72 13.88 11.48 -1.82
CA ALA A 72 15.09 11.90 -1.11
C ALA A 72 16.27 12.12 -2.07
N GLU A 73 16.49 11.18 -3.00
CA GLU A 73 17.51 11.33 -4.05
C GLU A 73 17.20 12.50 -4.98
N PHE A 74 15.93 12.70 -5.35
CA PHE A 74 15.50 13.83 -6.17
C PHE A 74 15.80 15.17 -5.48
N ALA A 75 15.48 15.30 -4.19
CA ALA A 75 15.76 16.51 -3.42
C ALA A 75 17.26 16.80 -3.31
N ALA A 76 18.10 15.76 -3.20
CA ALA A 76 19.55 15.92 -3.22
C ALA A 76 20.07 16.38 -4.60
N ALA A 77 19.47 15.90 -5.69
CA ALA A 77 19.83 16.28 -7.04
C ALA A 77 19.37 17.70 -7.43
N VAL A 78 18.30 18.21 -6.81
CA VAL A 78 17.70 19.52 -7.14
C VAL A 78 17.36 20.32 -5.87
N PRO A 79 18.39 20.87 -5.16
CA PRO A 79 18.26 21.37 -3.79
C PRO A 79 17.34 22.58 -3.58
N ASP A 80 17.01 23.35 -4.64
CA ASP A 80 16.13 24.52 -4.57
C ASP A 80 14.74 24.28 -5.18
N TRP A 81 14.41 23.03 -5.52
CA TRP A 81 13.11 22.72 -6.10
C TRP A 81 11.99 22.81 -5.06
N ALA A 82 11.06 23.74 -5.29
CA ALA A 82 9.87 23.95 -4.46
C ALA A 82 8.61 23.93 -5.35
N PRO A 83 7.95 22.77 -5.55
CA PRO A 83 6.76 22.69 -6.39
C PRO A 83 5.58 23.42 -5.75
N GLY A 84 4.89 24.27 -6.51
CA GLY A 84 3.69 24.98 -6.05
C GLY A 84 2.42 24.13 -5.98
N SER A 85 2.45 22.92 -6.57
CA SER A 85 1.34 21.96 -6.57
C SER A 85 1.86 20.54 -6.79
N HIS A 86 1.11 19.54 -6.32
CA HIS A 86 1.36 18.11 -6.54
C HIS A 86 0.10 17.45 -7.11
N LEU A 87 0.26 16.67 -8.17
CA LEU A 87 -0.80 15.85 -8.77
C LEU A 87 -0.45 14.38 -8.52
N ASP A 88 -1.41 13.63 -7.98
CA ASP A 88 -1.35 12.17 -7.79
C ASP A 88 -2.48 11.55 -8.65
N VAL A 89 -2.17 10.53 -9.46
CA VAL A 89 -3.03 9.99 -10.53
C VAL A 89 -3.38 8.52 -10.35
#